data_AF-A0A062WRZ2-F1
#
_entry.id   AF-A0A062WRZ2-F1
#
_cell.length_a   1.000
_cell.length_b   1.000
_cell.length_c   1.000
_cell.angle_alpha   90.00
_cell.angle_beta   90.00
_cell.angle_gamma   90.00
#
_symmetry.space_group_name_H-M   'P 1'
#
loop_
_entity.id
_entity.type
_entity.pdbx_description
1 polymer ?
#
loop_
_entity_poly.entity_id
_entity_poly.type
_entity_poly.pdbx_seq_one_letter_code
_entity_poly.pdbx_strand_id
1 'polypeptide(L)'
;MAGDPLSSIGLGAPLDADADHPRATYAYLVQVSRDGSVWIADRAEPSGGIEVSVLSALEVARQVLRRRFVQLRADDSAHWSDHWFRVDVWTVERSRKADTGDAGAGATGAGATGAEVPAGWALSGRHLQTRGIAPDVVEVRTPSQVRCQVGGCQVGR
;
A
#
# COMPACT_ATOMS: atom_id res chain seq x y z
N MET A 1 -38.17 -22.01 34.29
CA MET A 1 -36.72 -22.29 34.13
C MET A 1 -36.32 -21.75 32.78
N ALA A 2 -35.47 -20.73 32.79
CA ALA A 2 -35.02 -20.00 31.60
C ALA A 2 -33.95 -20.80 30.85
N GLY A 3 -34.13 -20.94 29.54
CA GLY A 3 -33.12 -21.47 28.61
C GLY A 3 -32.55 -20.32 27.79
N ASP A 4 -31.22 -20.25 27.77
CA ASP A 4 -30.37 -19.18 27.26
C ASP A 4 -30.69 -18.65 25.84
N PRO A 5 -30.84 -17.32 25.66
CA PRO A 5 -31.03 -16.68 24.36
C PRO A 5 -29.70 -16.16 23.77
N LEU A 6 -28.72 -17.02 23.48
CA LEU A 6 -27.45 -16.58 22.87
C LEU A 6 -26.86 -17.49 21.77
N SER A 7 -27.65 -18.42 21.22
CA SER A 7 -27.26 -19.20 20.04
C SER A 7 -27.55 -18.45 18.73
N SER A 8 -26.93 -17.29 18.50
CA SER A 8 -26.84 -16.70 17.14
C SER A 8 -25.81 -15.57 17.03
N ILE A 9 -24.61 -15.74 17.59
CA ILE A 9 -23.47 -14.97 17.11
C ILE A 9 -22.64 -15.93 16.28
N GLY A 10 -23.01 -16.03 15.00
CA GLY A 10 -22.12 -16.50 13.96
C GLY A 10 -20.93 -15.55 13.90
N LEU A 11 -19.97 -15.81 14.78
CA LEU A 11 -18.60 -15.34 14.66
C LEU A 11 -18.15 -15.80 13.29
N GLY A 12 -18.22 -14.88 12.33
CA GLY A 12 -17.65 -15.04 11.01
C GLY A 12 -16.25 -15.60 11.17
N ALA A 13 -15.97 -16.61 10.35
CA ALA A 13 -14.72 -17.32 10.30
C ALA A 13 -13.54 -16.37 10.53
N PRO A 14 -12.49 -16.78 11.28
CA PRO A 14 -11.25 -16.04 11.29
C PRO A 14 -10.89 -15.81 9.83
N LEU A 15 -10.66 -14.54 9.46
CA LEU A 15 -10.02 -14.22 8.19
C LEU A 15 -8.86 -15.21 8.08
N ASP A 16 -8.91 -16.09 7.08
CA ASP A 16 -7.77 -16.92 6.71
C ASP A 16 -6.62 -15.92 6.56
N ALA A 17 -5.81 -15.84 7.62
CA ALA A 17 -4.49 -15.28 7.54
C ALA A 17 -3.85 -16.19 6.51
N ASP A 18 -3.69 -15.67 5.30
CA ASP A 18 -3.00 -16.34 4.24
C ASP A 18 -1.56 -16.56 4.74
N ALA A 19 -1.42 -17.71 5.37
CA ALA A 19 -0.32 -18.10 6.23
C ALA A 19 0.79 -18.66 5.35
N ASP A 20 1.35 -17.83 4.47
CA ASP A 20 2.75 -17.97 4.02
C ASP A 20 3.22 -16.79 3.16
N HIS A 21 2.88 -15.54 3.52
CA HIS A 21 3.53 -14.41 2.85
C HIS A 21 4.94 -14.24 3.46
N PRO A 22 6.02 -14.66 2.77
CA PRO A 22 7.36 -14.42 3.27
C PRO A 22 7.54 -12.92 3.42
N ARG A 23 8.20 -12.52 4.52
CA ARG A 23 8.55 -11.13 4.77
C ARG A 23 9.20 -10.53 3.51
N ALA A 24 8.59 -9.49 2.96
CA ALA A 24 9.02 -8.85 1.71
C ALA A 24 9.35 -7.37 1.93
N THR A 25 10.17 -6.83 1.03
CA THR A 25 10.49 -5.40 1.01
C THR A 25 9.65 -4.71 -0.05
N TYR A 26 8.86 -3.72 0.35
CA TYR A 26 8.00 -2.96 -0.55
C TYR A 26 8.50 -1.53 -0.70
N ALA A 27 8.57 -1.05 -1.93
CA ALA A 27 8.67 0.38 -2.23
C ALA A 27 7.26 0.92 -2.51
N TYR A 28 6.96 2.15 -2.07
CA TYR A 28 5.68 2.78 -2.35
C TYR A 28 5.82 4.23 -2.78
N LEU A 29 4.80 4.74 -3.47
CA LEU A 29 4.64 6.14 -3.82
C LEU A 29 3.16 6.55 -3.68
N VAL A 30 2.90 7.56 -2.85
CA VAL A 30 1.61 8.23 -2.72
C VAL A 30 1.52 9.35 -3.73
N GLN A 31 0.40 9.40 -4.44
CA GLN A 31 0.11 10.39 -5.45
C GLN A 31 -1.27 10.98 -5.24
N VAL A 32 -1.43 12.21 -5.72
CA VAL A 32 -2.69 12.95 -5.70
C VAL A 32 -3.08 13.36 -7.11
N SER A 33 -4.39 13.45 -7.33
CA SER A 33 -4.97 13.97 -8.57
C SER A 33 -6.20 14.81 -8.25
N ARG A 34 -6.49 15.81 -9.08
CA ARG A 34 -7.72 16.61 -8.94
C ARG A 34 -8.93 15.95 -9.58
N ASP A 35 -8.70 15.19 -10.65
CA ASP A 35 -9.77 14.65 -11.52
C ASP A 35 -9.57 13.17 -11.87
N GLY A 36 -8.47 12.55 -11.42
CA GLY A 36 -8.11 11.18 -11.71
C GLY A 36 -7.35 10.99 -13.04
N SER A 37 -7.13 12.06 -13.81
CA SER A 37 -6.47 12.00 -15.13
C SER A 37 -4.94 12.11 -15.03
N VAL A 38 -4.46 13.05 -14.22
CA VAL A 38 -3.03 13.32 -14.02
C VAL A 38 -2.67 13.12 -12.56
N TRP A 39 -1.64 12.31 -12.31
CA TRP A 39 -1.19 11.94 -10.97
C TRP A 39 0.18 12.56 -10.69
N ILE A 40 0.29 13.30 -9.60
CA ILE A 40 1.55 13.87 -9.12
C ILE A 40 1.90 13.27 -7.77
N ALA A 41 3.18 13.15 -7.45
CA ALA A 41 3.59 12.74 -6.10
C ALA A 41 2.95 13.68 -5.06
N ASP A 42 2.46 13.09 -3.97
CA ASP A 42 1.97 13.87 -2.83
C ASP A 42 3.07 14.83 -2.37
N ARG A 43 2.70 16.03 -1.92
CA ARG A 43 3.65 17.05 -1.48
C ARG A 43 4.08 16.86 -0.04
N ALA A 44 3.35 16.09 0.75
CA ALA A 44 3.78 15.74 2.09
C ALA A 44 4.90 14.71 2.03
N GLU A 45 5.96 14.96 2.78
CA GLU A 45 7.06 14.00 2.92
C GLU A 45 6.83 13.09 4.15
N PRO A 46 7.10 11.78 4.03
CA PRO A 46 7.53 11.11 2.81
C PRO A 46 6.37 10.83 1.85
N SER A 47 6.49 11.29 0.60
CA SER A 47 5.53 10.99 -0.46
C SER A 47 5.73 9.59 -1.04
N GLY A 48 6.86 8.96 -0.72
CA GLY A 48 7.17 7.57 -1.02
C GLY A 48 8.23 7.05 -0.07
N GLY A 49 8.35 5.73 0.05
CA GLY A 49 9.25 5.13 1.01
C GLY A 49 9.46 3.64 0.77
N ILE A 50 10.14 3.01 1.73
CA ILE A 50 10.40 1.57 1.75
C ILE A 50 9.86 1.00 3.06
N GLU A 51 9.13 -0.10 2.97
CA GLU A 51 8.56 -0.81 4.11
C GLU A 51 8.83 -2.31 4.00
N VAL A 52 9.36 -2.89 5.07
CA VAL A 52 9.46 -4.34 5.19
C VAL A 52 8.23 -4.85 5.92
N SER A 53 7.48 -5.75 5.29
CA SER A 53 6.20 -6.22 5.83
C SER A 53 5.97 -7.70 5.53
N VAL A 54 5.16 -8.35 6.37
CA VAL A 54 4.60 -9.68 6.12
C VAL A 54 3.23 -9.61 5.45
N LEU A 55 2.67 -8.41 5.33
CA LEU A 55 1.40 -8.17 4.64
C LEU A 55 1.59 -8.29 3.12
N SER A 56 0.48 -8.54 2.43
CA SER A 56 0.44 -8.46 0.97
C SER A 56 0.64 -7.02 0.48
N ALA A 57 1.06 -6.85 -0.78
CA ALA A 57 1.24 -5.54 -1.40
C ALA A 57 -0.03 -4.65 -1.33
N LEU A 58 -1.21 -5.26 -1.47
CA LEU A 58 -2.50 -4.56 -1.37
C LEU A 58 -2.80 -4.08 0.05
N GLU A 59 -2.46 -4.87 1.06
CA GLU A 59 -2.62 -4.47 2.45
C GLU A 59 -1.62 -3.37 2.82
N VAL A 60 -0.38 -3.44 2.33
CA VAL A 60 0.61 -2.35 2.45
C VAL A 60 0.07 -1.07 1.81
N ALA A 61 -0.47 -1.14 0.58
CA ALA A 61 -1.09 0.00 -0.10
C ALA A 61 -2.19 0.65 0.76
N ARG A 62 -3.11 -0.17 1.29
CA ARG A 62 -4.19 0.30 2.17
C ARG A 62 -3.66 0.90 3.47
N GLN A 63 -2.62 0.33 4.07
CA GLN A 63 -1.99 0.83 5.29
C GLN A 63 -1.29 2.17 5.07
N VAL A 64 -0.58 2.33 3.94
CA VAL A 64 0.05 3.60 3.54
C VAL A 64 -1.00 4.70 3.40
N LEU A 65 -2.08 4.45 2.63
CA LEU A 65 -3.16 5.43 2.48
C LEU A 65 -3.86 5.74 3.81
N ARG A 66 -4.09 4.72 4.66
CA ARG A 66 -4.68 4.93 5.99
C ARG A 66 -3.82 5.85 6.85
N ARG A 67 -2.50 5.64 6.90
CA ARG A 67 -1.58 6.53 7.62
C ARG A 67 -1.63 7.94 7.05
N ARG A 68 -1.67 8.07 5.73
CA ARG A 68 -1.77 9.38 5.09
C ARG A 68 -3.07 10.11 5.47
N PHE A 69 -4.20 9.42 5.50
CA PHE A 69 -5.49 10.01 5.88
C PHE A 69 -5.55 10.39 7.37
N VAL A 70 -4.82 9.69 8.25
CA VAL A 70 -4.64 10.12 9.64
C VAL A 70 -3.86 11.45 9.71
N GLN A 71 -2.83 11.61 8.89
CA GLN A 71 -2.09 12.89 8.81
C GLN A 71 -2.97 14.02 8.28
N LEU A 72 -3.77 13.77 7.24
CA LEU A 72 -4.69 14.78 6.69
C LEU A 72 -5.76 15.21 7.69
N ARG A 73 -6.23 14.29 8.54
CA ARG A 73 -7.16 14.63 9.62
C ARG A 73 -6.55 15.62 10.62
N ALA A 74 -5.24 15.55 10.83
CA ALA A 74 -4.52 16.45 11.71
C ALA A 74 -4.13 17.78 11.04
N ASP A 75 -4.33 17.90 9.72
CA ASP A 75 -4.00 19.07 8.92
C ASP A 75 -5.28 19.81 8.49
N ASP A 76 -5.67 20.80 9.29
CA ASP A 76 -6.86 21.64 9.07
C ASP A 76 -6.73 22.63 7.89
N SER A 77 -5.56 22.69 7.23
CA SER A 77 -5.25 23.71 6.23
C SER A 77 -5.38 23.25 4.77
N ALA A 78 -5.55 21.94 4.54
CA ALA A 78 -5.41 21.38 3.20
C ALA A 78 -6.76 21.07 2.53
N HIS A 79 -6.92 21.51 1.26
CA HIS A 79 -8.05 21.18 0.38
C HIS A 79 -8.04 19.71 -0.10
N TRP A 80 -7.65 18.77 0.76
CA TRP A 80 -7.51 17.35 0.43
C TRP A 80 -8.86 16.69 0.09
N SER A 81 -9.97 17.28 0.54
CA SER A 81 -11.33 16.73 0.42
C SER A 81 -11.79 16.51 -1.02
N ASP A 82 -11.24 17.27 -1.96
CA ASP A 82 -11.61 17.25 -3.38
C ASP A 82 -10.59 16.50 -4.24
N HIS A 83 -9.55 15.94 -3.62
CA HIS A 83 -8.49 15.23 -4.33
C HIS A 83 -8.71 13.72 -4.29
N TRP A 84 -8.34 13.10 -5.40
CA TRP A 84 -8.11 11.66 -5.47
C TRP A 84 -6.75 11.33 -4.89
N PHE A 85 -6.67 10.18 -4.24
CA PHE A 85 -5.41 9.64 -3.75
C PHE A 85 -5.14 8.29 -4.40
N ARG A 86 -3.88 8.04 -4.72
CA ARG A 86 -3.39 6.79 -5.27
C ARG A 86 -2.14 6.39 -4.51
N VAL A 87 -1.95 5.10 -4.29
CA VAL A 87 -0.66 4.57 -3.89
C VAL A 87 -0.26 3.46 -4.85
N ASP A 88 0.96 3.58 -5.35
CA ASP A 88 1.64 2.54 -6.12
C ASP A 88 2.56 1.77 -5.18
N VAL A 89 2.55 0.44 -5.28
CA VAL A 89 3.39 -0.44 -4.47
C VAL A 89 4.11 -1.43 -5.36
N TRP A 90 5.41 -1.59 -5.10
CA TRP A 90 6.30 -2.51 -5.76
C TRP A 90 6.95 -3.44 -4.74
N THR A 91 7.02 -4.73 -5.03
CA THR A 91 7.95 -5.66 -4.38
C THR A 91 9.35 -5.39 -4.94
N VAL A 92 10.27 -5.01 -4.06
CA VAL A 92 11.63 -4.61 -4.41
C VAL A 92 12.38 -5.73 -5.13
N GLU A 93 12.23 -6.96 -4.67
CA GLU A 93 12.92 -8.13 -5.22
C GLU A 93 12.50 -8.41 -6.67
N ARG A 94 11.21 -8.25 -6.99
CA ARG A 94 10.70 -8.37 -8.37
C ARG A 94 11.16 -7.21 -9.25
N SER A 95 11.12 -5.99 -8.70
CA SER A 95 11.49 -4.78 -9.42
C SER A 95 12.97 -4.77 -9.81
N ARG A 96 13.84 -5.33 -8.96
CA ARG A 96 15.26 -5.51 -9.28
C ARG A 96 15.48 -6.35 -10.51
N LYS A 97 14.74 -7.45 -10.67
CA LYS A 97 14.83 -8.31 -11.86
C LYS A 97 14.36 -7.59 -13.12
N ALA A 98 13.32 -6.77 -13.01
CA ALA A 98 12.78 -5.99 -14.12
C ALA A 98 13.75 -4.89 -14.58
N ASP A 99 14.42 -4.20 -13.66
CA ASP A 99 15.36 -3.12 -13.96
C ASP A 99 16.66 -3.62 -14.62
N THR A 100 17.14 -4.81 -14.27
CA THR A 100 18.37 -5.38 -14.86
C THR A 100 18.16 -6.09 -16.20
N GLY A 101 16.92 -6.19 -16.70
CA GLY A 101 16.61 -6.79 -18.00
C GLY A 101 16.90 -8.29 -18.12
N ASP A 102 17.09 -9.00 -17.00
CA ASP A 102 17.51 -10.40 -17.01
C ASP A 102 16.30 -11.34 -17.16
N ALA A 103 15.95 -11.62 -18.42
CA ALA A 103 15.01 -12.65 -18.80
C ALA A 103 15.67 -14.04 -18.79
N GLY A 104 16.12 -14.48 -17.62
CA GLY A 104 16.35 -15.90 -17.33
C GLY A 104 17.75 -16.31 -16.91
N ALA A 105 17.90 -16.61 -15.62
CA ALA A 105 18.53 -17.82 -15.12
C ALA A 105 18.01 -18.07 -13.70
N GLY A 106 17.72 -19.33 -13.36
CA GLY A 106 17.06 -19.70 -12.11
C GLY A 106 17.79 -19.20 -10.86
N ALA A 107 17.04 -18.61 -9.94
CA ALA A 107 17.37 -18.60 -8.53
C ALA A 107 16.31 -19.48 -7.84
N THR A 108 16.47 -20.79 -7.98
CA THR A 108 15.80 -21.78 -7.13
C THR A 108 16.36 -21.68 -5.72
N GLY A 109 15.49 -21.39 -4.75
CA GLY A 109 15.61 -21.81 -3.35
C GLY A 109 16.78 -21.25 -2.54
N ALA A 110 16.49 -20.26 -1.71
CA ALA A 110 16.95 -20.16 -0.32
C ALA A 110 16.33 -18.90 0.29
N GLY A 111 15.82 -19.01 1.52
CA GLY A 111 15.26 -17.87 2.24
C GLY A 111 16.24 -16.70 2.28
N ALA A 112 15.99 -15.67 1.49
CA ALA A 112 16.69 -14.40 1.59
C ALA A 112 15.93 -13.52 2.59
N THR A 113 16.02 -13.90 3.86
CA THR A 113 15.69 -13.00 4.96
C THR A 113 16.65 -11.81 4.89
N GLY A 114 16.14 -10.65 4.47
CA GLY A 114 16.86 -9.38 4.55
C GLY A 114 17.97 -9.22 3.53
N ALA A 115 17.66 -9.35 2.24
CA ALA A 115 18.56 -8.84 1.21
C ALA A 115 18.77 -7.33 1.45
N GLU A 116 19.98 -6.96 1.88
CA GLU A 116 20.40 -5.56 1.94
C GLU A 116 20.16 -4.95 0.55
N VAL A 117 19.24 -3.99 0.48
CA VAL A 117 19.04 -3.19 -0.72
C VAL A 117 20.40 -2.54 -1.01
N PRO A 118 21.02 -2.78 -2.19
CA PRO A 118 22.36 -2.26 -2.46
C PRO A 118 22.41 -0.75 -2.19
N ALA A 119 23.43 -0.28 -1.47
CA ALA A 119 23.51 1.12 -1.02
C ALA A 119 23.49 2.19 -2.13
N GLY A 120 23.57 1.79 -3.40
CA GLY A 120 23.38 2.66 -4.58
C GLY A 120 22.00 2.60 -5.25
N TRP A 121 21.12 1.71 -4.80
CA TRP A 121 19.75 1.55 -5.26
C TRP A 121 18.80 2.21 -4.26
N ALA A 122 18.63 3.52 -4.38
CA ALA A 122 17.60 4.24 -3.64
C ALA A 122 16.21 3.89 -4.22
N LEU A 123 15.70 2.70 -3.90
CA LEU A 123 14.40 2.19 -4.34
C LEU A 123 13.24 2.87 -3.62
N SER A 124 13.16 4.19 -3.75
CA SER A 124 11.89 4.88 -3.50
C SER A 124 10.92 4.55 -4.63
N GLY A 125 9.62 4.52 -4.35
CA GLY A 125 8.62 4.33 -5.42
C GLY A 125 8.74 5.38 -6.53
N ARG A 126 9.26 6.59 -6.22
CA ARG A 126 9.59 7.63 -7.20
C ARG A 126 10.65 7.16 -8.21
N HIS A 127 11.71 6.50 -7.74
CA HIS A 127 12.76 5.97 -8.62
C HIS A 127 12.19 4.92 -9.60
N LEU A 128 11.43 3.95 -9.07
CA LEU A 128 10.82 2.88 -9.88
C LEU A 128 9.84 3.44 -10.91
N GLN A 129 9.04 4.43 -10.53
CA GLN A 129 8.14 5.13 -11.45
C GLN A 129 8.92 5.85 -12.58
N THR A 130 10.00 6.56 -12.28
CA THR A 130 10.80 7.26 -13.30
C THR A 130 11.50 6.32 -14.28
N ARG A 131 11.79 5.08 -13.85
CA ARG A 131 12.33 4.01 -14.70
C ARG A 131 11.25 3.31 -15.53
N GLY A 132 9.98 3.66 -15.37
CA GLY A 132 8.87 3.04 -16.07
C GLY A 132 8.56 1.62 -15.59
N ILE A 133 9.01 1.24 -14.39
CA ILE A 133 8.74 -0.08 -13.81
C ILE A 133 7.31 -0.08 -13.28
N ALA A 134 6.48 -1.00 -13.77
CA ALA A 134 5.08 -1.11 -13.36
C ALA A 134 4.96 -1.54 -11.89
N PRO A 135 4.04 -0.93 -11.11
CA PRO A 135 3.75 -1.37 -9.75
C PRO A 135 3.06 -2.74 -9.75
N ASP A 136 3.30 -3.52 -8.71
CA ASP A 136 2.59 -4.79 -8.50
C ASP A 136 1.13 -4.52 -8.11
N VAL A 137 0.88 -3.45 -7.34
CA VAL A 137 -0.46 -3.04 -6.90
C VAL A 137 -0.61 -1.52 -6.98
N VAL A 138 -1.80 -1.11 -7.40
CA VAL A 138 -2.27 0.28 -7.35
C VAL A 138 -3.58 0.33 -6.58
N GLU A 139 -3.62 1.10 -5.49
CA GLU A 139 -4.86 1.36 -4.74
C GLU A 139 -5.26 2.82 -4.92
N VAL A 140 -6.52 3.06 -5.31
CA VAL A 140 -7.07 4.40 -5.58
C VAL A 140 -8.24 4.70 -4.64
N ARG A 141 -8.32 5.96 -4.20
CA ARG A 141 -9.41 6.50 -3.39
C ARG A 141 -9.96 7.76 -4.05
N THR A 142 -11.27 7.73 -4.30
CA THR A 142 -12.05 8.86 -4.80
C THR A 142 -12.20 9.94 -3.72
N PRO A 143 -12.51 11.20 -4.09
CA PRO A 143 -12.75 12.26 -3.12
C PRO A 143 -13.86 11.93 -2.10
N SER A 144 -14.93 11.22 -2.50
CA SER A 144 -15.98 10.78 -1.56
C SER A 144 -15.47 9.76 -0.55
N GLN A 145 -14.66 8.79 -0.98
CA GLN A 145 -14.03 7.81 -0.08
C GLN A 145 -13.01 8.47 0.85
N VAL A 146 -12.23 9.44 0.36
CA VAL A 146 -11.26 10.20 1.17
C VAL A 146 -12.00 10.98 2.25
N ARG A 147 -13.05 11.74 1.89
CA ARG A 147 -13.90 12.46 2.85
C ARG A 147 -14.49 11.53 3.90
N CYS A 148 -14.97 10.36 3.49
CA CYS A 148 -15.51 9.34 4.39
C CYS A 148 -14.44 8.84 5.38
N GLN A 149 -13.26 8.46 4.89
CA GLN A 149 -12.20 7.88 5.73
C GLN A 149 -11.49 8.91 6.62
N VAL A 150 -11.26 10.13 6.12
CA VAL A 150 -10.68 11.22 6.90
C VAL A 150 -11.72 11.75 7.90
N GLY A 151 -12.97 11.97 7.48
CA GLY A 151 -14.06 12.48 8.31
C GLY A 151 -14.66 11.47 9.31
N GLY A 152 -14.30 10.19 9.22
CA GLY A 152 -14.73 9.16 10.18
C GLY A 152 -16.13 8.60 9.93
N CYS A 153 -16.67 8.72 8.71
CA CYS A 153 -17.91 8.04 8.35
C CYS A 153 -17.66 6.52 8.33
N GLN A 154 -18.60 5.74 8.90
CA GLN A 154 -18.60 4.29 8.69
C GLN A 154 -18.98 4.01 7.24
N VAL A 155 -18.06 3.46 6.45
CA VAL A 155 -18.42 2.84 5.17
C VAL A 155 -19.26 1.61 5.53
N GLY A 156 -20.56 1.66 5.25
CA GLY A 156 -21.45 0.51 5.40
C GLY A 156 -20.87 -0.67 4.62
N ARG A 157 -20.71 -1.80 5.30
CA ARG A 157 -20.35 -3.08 4.67
C ARG A 157 -21.48 -3.57 3.78
#